data_AF-A0A940U8Y5-F1
#
_entry.id   AF-A0A940U8Y5-F1
#
_cell.length_a   1.000
_cell.length_b   1.000
_cell.length_c   1.000
_cell.angle_alpha   90.00
_cell.angle_beta   90.00
_cell.angle_gamma   90.00
#
_symmetry.space_group_name_H-M   'P 1'
#
loop_
_entity.id
_entity.type
_entity.pdbx_description
1 polymer ?
#
loop_
_entity_poly.entity_id
_entity_poly.type
_entity_poly.pdbx_seq_one_letter_code
_entity_poly.pdbx_strand_id
1 'polypeptide(L)' 'YPFKGKDFGIILTYADEDPFRSGAVNALRTFQDALGFVGAQIKGMVYGSAWKAGEIKKNKALLKKARQLGKDLAASI' A
#
# COMPACT_ATOMS: atom_id res chain seq x y z
N TYR A 1 -21.36 4.70 5.71
CA TYR A 1 -20.25 5.57 5.28
C TYR A 1 -20.17 5.61 3.76
N PRO A 2 -19.78 6.75 3.16
CA PRO A 2 -19.67 6.91 1.70
C PRO A 2 -18.75 5.91 0.99
N PHE A 3 -17.79 5.33 1.71
CA PHE A 3 -16.82 4.36 1.19
C PHE A 3 -17.16 2.90 1.46
N LYS A 4 -18.36 2.60 1.98
CA LYS A 4 -18.77 1.23 2.29
C LYS A 4 -18.76 0.37 1.02
N GLY A 5 -18.10 -0.78 1.08
CA GLY A 5 -17.96 -1.72 -0.04
C GLY A 5 -17.02 -1.27 -1.15
N LYS A 6 -16.34 -0.11 -1.02
CA LYS A 6 -15.34 0.33 -1.99
C LYS A 6 -14.02 -0.40 -1.77
N ASP A 7 -13.37 -0.73 -2.88
CA ASP A 7 -12.07 -1.41 -2.89
C ASP A 7 -10.92 -0.39 -2.93
N PHE A 8 -9.91 -0.63 -2.08
CA PHE A 8 -8.72 0.18 -1.94
C PHE A 8 -7.45 -0.68 -2.07
N GLY A 9 -6.41 -0.10 -2.65
CA GLY A 9 -5.06 -0.63 -2.56
C GLY A 9 -4.11 0.44 -2.03
N ILE A 10 -3.10 0.00 -1.28
CA ILE A 10 -2.16 0.90 -0.59
C ILE A 10 -0.76 0.67 -1.17
N ILE A 11 -0.09 1.77 -1.53
CA ILE A 11 1.32 1.77 -1.89
C ILE A 11 2.06 2.71 -0.95
N LEU A 12 3.10 2.20 -0.27
CA LEU A 12 3.87 2.98 0.71
C LEU A 12 5.38 2.78 0.53
N THR A 13 6.13 3.87 0.43
CA THR A 13 7.60 3.84 0.48
C THR A 13 8.10 4.47 1.76
N TYR A 14 9.16 3.91 2.35
CA TYR A 14 9.78 4.40 3.59
C TYR A 14 11.31 4.35 3.51
N ALA A 15 11.99 5.07 4.41
CA ALA A 15 13.44 5.28 4.33
C ALA A 15 14.29 4.14 4.91
N ASP A 16 13.93 3.62 6.08
CA ASP A 16 14.68 2.54 6.76
C ASP A 16 14.53 1.22 6.00
N GLU A 17 15.45 0.27 6.19
CA GLU A 17 15.35 -1.07 5.61
C GLU A 17 14.25 -1.90 6.29
N ASP A 18 13.95 -1.59 7.56
CA ASP A 18 12.95 -2.26 8.35
C ASP A 18 11.66 -1.41 8.46
N PRO A 19 10.48 -1.94 8.07
CA PRO A 19 9.20 -1.26 8.21
C PRO A 19 8.81 -0.97 9.67
N PHE A 20 9.32 -1.72 10.65
CA PHE A 20 9.08 -1.46 12.07
C PHE A 20 9.90 -0.27 12.56
N ARG A 21 11.19 -0.24 12.24
CA ARG A 21 12.11 0.86 12.62
C ARG A 21 11.72 2.19 11.97
N SER A 22 11.31 2.17 10.70
CA SER A 22 10.81 3.36 10.01
C SER A 22 9.46 3.86 10.52
N GLY A 23 8.73 3.06 11.30
CA GLY A 23 7.34 3.34 11.67
C GLY A 23 6.34 3.14 10.53
N ALA A 24 6.74 2.59 9.38
CA ALA A 24 5.85 2.32 8.25
C ALA A 24 4.68 1.40 8.63
N VAL A 25 4.89 0.47 9.56
CA VAL A 25 3.82 -0.39 10.10
C VAL A 25 2.67 0.40 10.72
N ASN A 26 2.96 1.54 11.36
CA ASN A 26 1.93 2.39 11.96
C ASN A 26 1.07 3.06 10.89
N ALA A 27 1.71 3.56 9.82
CA ALA A 27 0.99 4.14 8.68
C ALA A 27 0.08 3.09 8.00
N LEU A 28 0.60 1.88 7.77
CA LEU A 28 -0.18 0.77 7.23
C LEU A 28 -1.37 0.43 8.14
N ARG A 29 -1.16 0.40 9.46
CA ARG A 29 -2.21 0.12 10.43
C ARG A 29 -3.28 1.20 10.45
N THR A 30 -2.92 2.49 10.37
CA THR A 30 -3.88 3.60 10.29
C THR A 30 -4.85 3.42 9.12
N PHE A 31 -4.35 3.02 7.95
CA PHE A 31 -5.24 2.76 6.81
C PHE A 31 -6.14 1.55 7.03
N GLN A 32 -5.63 0.46 7.64
CA GLN A 32 -6.44 -0.71 7.97
C GLN A 32 -7.61 -0.33 8.89
N ASP A 33 -7.32 0.41 9.95
CA ASP A 33 -8.31 0.82 10.93
C ASP A 33 -9.33 1.80 10.34
N ALA A 34 -8.86 2.84 9.64
CA ALA A 34 -9.73 3.86 9.05
C ALA A 34 -10.64 3.29 7.94
N LEU A 35 -10.08 2.48 7.03
CA LEU A 35 -10.85 1.86 5.94
C LEU A 35 -11.80 0.78 6.46
N GLY A 36 -11.37 -0.01 7.44
CA GLY A 36 -12.22 -0.98 8.11
C GLY A 36 -13.42 -0.31 8.80
N PHE A 37 -13.18 0.79 9.52
CA PHE A 37 -14.23 1.56 10.19
C PHE A 37 -15.31 2.08 9.23
N VAL A 38 -14.91 2.57 8.05
CA VAL A 38 -15.87 3.05 7.02
C VAL A 38 -16.47 1.91 6.17
N GLY A 39 -16.12 0.66 6.45
CA GLY A 39 -16.61 -0.53 5.74
C GLY A 39 -16.07 -0.68 4.33
N ALA A 40 -14.91 -0.09 4.03
CA ALA A 40 -14.18 -0.31 2.79
C ALA A 40 -13.40 -1.64 2.84
N GLN A 41 -12.86 -2.07 1.71
CA GLN A 41 -12.08 -3.31 1.58
C GLN A 41 -10.68 -3.00 1.06
N ILE A 42 -9.65 -3.54 1.73
CA ILE A 42 -8.26 -3.43 1.25
C ILE A 42 -7.93 -4.68 0.45
N LYS A 43 -7.80 -4.55 -0.88
CA LYS A 43 -7.45 -5.65 -1.78
C LYS A 43 -5.98 -6.02 -1.74
N GLY A 44 -5.14 -5.10 -1.33
CA GLY A 44 -3.72 -5.36 -1.17
C GLY A 44 -2.93 -4.14 -0.73
N MET A 45 -1.72 -4.41 -0.21
CA MET A 45 -0.79 -3.40 0.28
C MET A 45 0.60 -3.75 -0.26
N VAL A 46 1.24 -2.80 -0.93
CA VAL A 46 2.60 -2.95 -1.46
C VAL A 46 3.47 -1.89 -0.83
N TYR A 47 4.52 -2.30 -0.13
CA TYR A 47 5.40 -1.38 0.55
C TYR A 47 6.85 -1.79 0.45
N GLY A 48 7.76 -0.82 0.51
CA GLY A 48 9.19 -1.09 0.42
C GLY A 48 10.07 0.10 0.74
N SER A 49 11.33 -0.20 1.04
CA SER A 49 12.33 0.79 1.38
C SER A 49 12.88 1.51 0.14
N ALA A 50 13.01 2.83 0.23
CA ALA A 50 13.76 3.69 -0.68
C ALA A 50 14.13 4.99 0.04
N TRP A 51 15.40 5.35 0.01
CA TRP A 51 15.92 6.57 0.63
C TRP A 51 15.94 7.74 -0.36
N LYS A 52 16.45 7.48 -1.57
CA LYS A 52 16.61 8.53 -2.59
C LYS A 52 15.47 8.49 -3.62
N ALA A 53 15.15 9.66 -4.16
CA ALA A 53 14.24 9.77 -5.28
C ALA A 53 14.67 8.84 -6.44
N GLY A 54 13.74 8.03 -6.92
CA GLY A 54 14.00 7.08 -8.01
C GLY A 54 14.70 5.78 -7.60
N GLU A 55 15.18 5.62 -6.37
CA GLU A 55 15.81 4.38 -5.90
C GLU A 55 14.87 3.17 -5.99
N ILE A 56 13.59 3.38 -5.64
CA ILE A 56 12.55 2.36 -5.72
C ILE A 56 12.41 1.75 -7.13
N LYS A 57 12.85 2.46 -8.19
CA LYS A 57 12.84 1.97 -9.57
C LYS A 57 13.71 0.71 -9.76
N LYS A 58 14.72 0.53 -8.90
CA LYS A 58 15.61 -0.64 -8.93
C LYS A 58 14.91 -1.91 -8.41
N ASN A 59 13.89 -1.77 -7.56
CA ASN A 59 13.14 -2.89 -7.02
C ASN A 59 12.04 -3.35 -7.99
N LYS A 60 12.46 -4.00 -9.09
CA LYS A 60 11.55 -4.46 -10.16
C LYS A 60 10.47 -5.43 -9.65
N ALA A 61 10.79 -6.25 -8.66
CA ALA A 61 9.84 -7.18 -8.05
C ALA A 61 8.71 -6.44 -7.33
N LEU A 62 9.05 -5.41 -6.54
CA LEU A 62 8.07 -4.58 -5.86
C LEU A 62 7.19 -3.81 -6.86
N LEU A 63 7.79 -3.23 -7.91
CA LEU A 63 7.04 -2.54 -8.96
C LEU A 63 6.08 -3.47 -9.71
N LYS A 64 6.48 -4.74 -9.92
CA LYS A 64 5.59 -5.75 -10.52
C LYS A 64 4.39 -6.02 -9.61
N LYS A 65 4.59 -6.13 -8.29
CA LYS A 65 3.50 -6.27 -7.30
C LYS A 65 2.58 -5.04 -7.31
N ALA A 66 3.13 -3.82 -7.31
CA ALA A 66 2.36 -2.59 -7.38
C ALA A 66 1.52 -2.50 -8.67
N ARG A 67 2.10 -2.87 -9.81
CA ARG A 67 1.38 -2.94 -11.08
C ARG A 67 0.27 -3.98 -11.06
N GLN A 68 0.51 -5.15 -10.45
CA GLN A 68 -0.51 -6.19 -10.34
C GLN A 68 -1.67 -5.73 -9.47
N LEU A 69 -1.40 -5.14 -8.30
CA LEU A 69 -2.43 -4.56 -7.43
C LEU A 69 -3.31 -3.55 -8.19
N GLY A 70 -2.70 -2.67 -9.00
CA GLY A 70 -3.46 -1.73 -9.83
C GLY A 70 -4.38 -2.41 -10.86
N LYS A 71 -3.93 -3.54 -11.45
CA LYS A 71 -4.78 -4.34 -12.36
C LYS A 71 -5.93 -5.00 -11.62
N ASP A 72 -5.67 -5.57 -10.45
CA ASP A 72 -6.67 -6.26 -9.64
C ASP A 72 -7.77 -5.28 -9.19
N LEU A 73 -7.40 -4.04 -8.83
CA LEU A 73 -8.35 -2.97 -8.53
C LEU A 73 -9.19 -2.57 -9.75
N ALA A 74 -8.58 -2.39 -10.91
CA ALA A 74 -9.29 -2.04 -12.14
C ALA A 74 -10.27 -3.14 -12.59
N ALA A 75 -9.96 -4.40 -12.29
CA ALA A 75 -10.82 -5.54 -12.56
C ALA A 75 -11.94 -5.73 -11.51
N SER A 76 -11.88 -5.01 -10.39
CA SER A 76 -12.89 -5.08 -9.31
C SER A 76 -14.03 -4.05 -9.48
N ILE A 77 -14.07 -3.35 -10.62
CA ILE A 77 -15.13 -2.38 -11.00
C ILE A 77 -16.36 -3.11 -11.52
#